data_AF-A0A255HMI7-F1
#
_entry.id   AF-A0A255HMI7-F1
#
_cell.length_a   1.000
_cell.length_b   1.000
_cell.length_c   1.000
_cell.angle_alpha   90.00
_cell.angle_beta   90.00
_cell.angle_gamma   90.00
#
_symmetry.space_group_name_H-M   'P 1'
#
loop_
_entity.id
_entity.type
_entity.pdbx_description
1 polymer ?
#
loop_
_entity_poly.entity_id
_entity_poly.type
_entity_poly.pdbx_seq_one_letter_code
_entity_poly.pdbx_strand_id
1 'polypeptide(L)'
;MQTTQLSVPDLNQPGVSWGAVLAGAAAAAALSFILLILGVGLGLSAVSPWSFNATAIGVSTIVWLAFMQLAASGIGGYMAGRLRVKWSSVHTDEVHFRDTAHGLLAWAVATLVTVALLAGGTRAVLSGALDAGTGVAAAVAPAAAAKAGEGGSGANGVNPLDYFSDMLLRSAPAPAATTGAPAMPAVNAPDQGVEIGRIFAASMSNGTLAPDDRAYLGQLVARRTGATQAAAETRVDAVYGRAAKAAADARAKAREAADTARKAGAHTALWMFVALLLGAFVAALAATFGGRQRDHERVLRHVTI
;
A
#
# COMPACT_ATOMS: atom_id res chain seq x y z
N MET A 1 27.74 51.33 -33.87
CA MET A 1 27.61 49.97 -33.33
C MET A 1 28.19 49.97 -31.92
N GLN A 2 27.36 50.08 -30.89
CA GLN A 2 27.80 49.90 -29.51
C GLN A 2 27.85 48.39 -29.25
N THR A 3 29.06 47.85 -29.14
CA THR A 3 29.29 46.53 -28.57
C THR A 3 28.91 46.60 -27.10
N THR A 4 27.73 46.09 -26.76
CA THR A 4 27.32 45.87 -25.36
C THR A 4 28.29 44.88 -24.75
N GLN A 5 29.34 45.38 -24.10
CA GLN A 5 30.25 44.58 -23.29
C GLN A 5 29.43 43.99 -22.14
N LEU A 6 29.12 42.70 -22.23
CA LEU A 6 28.49 41.95 -21.15
C LEU A 6 29.39 42.06 -19.92
N SER A 7 28.85 42.54 -18.82
CA SER A 7 29.61 42.60 -17.57
C SER A 7 29.89 41.16 -17.10
N VAL A 8 31.12 40.87 -16.67
CA VAL A 8 31.54 39.54 -16.15
C VAL A 8 30.51 38.87 -15.21
N PRO A 9 29.75 39.57 -14.33
CA PRO A 9 28.68 38.96 -13.54
C PRO A 9 27.52 38.34 -14.35
N ASP A 10 27.23 38.79 -15.58
CA ASP A 10 26.17 38.23 -16.41
C ASP A 10 26.50 36.82 -16.94
N LEU A 11 27.78 36.47 -17.04
CA LEU A 11 28.25 35.15 -17.50
C LEU A 11 28.20 34.09 -16.38
N ASN A 12 28.11 34.51 -15.12
CA ASN A 12 28.19 33.61 -13.95
C ASN A 12 26.81 33.26 -13.34
N GLN A 13 25.70 33.66 -13.97
CA GLN A 13 24.38 33.32 -13.45
C GLN A 13 24.01 31.87 -13.81
N PRO A 14 23.72 31.00 -12.81
CA PRO A 14 23.34 29.62 -13.07
C PRO A 14 22.03 29.57 -13.87
N GLY A 15 21.98 28.68 -14.86
CA GLY A 15 20.78 28.47 -15.71
C GLY A 15 19.60 27.84 -14.95
N VAL A 16 19.82 27.39 -13.71
CA VAL A 16 18.80 26.78 -12.84
C VAL A 16 18.73 27.53 -11.51
N SER A 17 17.53 27.96 -11.13
CA SER A 17 17.20 28.52 -9.82
C SER A 17 16.61 27.43 -8.92
N TRP A 18 17.46 26.77 -8.14
CA TRP A 18 17.03 25.69 -7.24
C TRP A 18 16.00 26.15 -6.20
N GLY A 19 16.10 27.38 -5.69
CA GLY A 19 15.10 27.92 -4.77
C GLY A 19 13.70 27.94 -5.38
N ALA A 20 13.56 28.31 -6.66
CA ALA A 20 12.28 28.31 -7.36
C ALA A 20 11.78 26.87 -7.65
N VAL A 21 12.69 25.97 -8.03
CA VAL A 21 12.38 24.55 -8.21
C VAL A 21 11.85 23.92 -6.91
N LEU A 22 12.52 24.15 -5.78
CA LEU A 22 12.11 23.64 -4.48
C LEU A 22 10.80 24.24 -4.00
N ALA A 23 10.59 25.55 -4.21
CA ALA A 23 9.32 26.20 -3.89
C ALA A 23 8.16 25.63 -4.71
N GLY A 24 8.36 25.41 -6.02
CA GLY A 24 7.38 24.76 -6.89
C GLY A 24 7.10 23.31 -6.47
N ALA A 25 8.15 22.56 -6.14
CA ALA A 25 8.01 21.19 -5.65
C ALA A 25 7.24 21.12 -4.32
N ALA A 26 7.51 22.05 -3.39
CA ALA A 26 6.78 22.15 -2.14
C ALA A 26 5.29 22.49 -2.36
N ALA A 27 4.97 23.40 -3.28
CA ALA A 27 3.59 23.71 -3.65
C ALA A 27 2.87 22.50 -4.27
N ALA A 28 3.53 21.77 -5.17
CA ALA A 28 2.99 20.52 -5.74
C ALA A 28 2.75 19.47 -4.65
N ALA A 29 3.70 19.27 -3.74
CA ALA A 29 3.58 18.30 -2.65
C ALA A 29 2.42 18.65 -1.70
N ALA A 30 2.31 19.91 -1.30
CA ALA A 30 1.23 20.37 -0.42
C ALA A 30 -0.15 20.20 -1.07
N LEU A 31 -0.31 20.57 -2.34
CA LEU A 31 -1.57 20.38 -3.06
C LEU A 31 -1.90 18.90 -3.26
N SER A 32 -0.90 18.09 -3.61
CA SER A 32 -1.06 16.63 -3.72
C SER A 32 -1.56 16.03 -2.40
N PHE A 33 -1.01 16.46 -1.27
CA PHE A 33 -1.41 15.98 0.06
C PHE A 33 -2.85 16.36 0.41
N ILE A 34 -3.25 17.61 0.15
CA ILE A 34 -4.63 18.08 0.40
C ILE A 34 -5.63 17.30 -0.45
N LEU A 35 -5.35 17.13 -1.76
CA LEU A 35 -6.25 16.40 -2.65
C LEU A 35 -6.27 14.90 -2.37
N LEU A 36 -5.18 14.35 -1.82
CA LEU A 36 -5.13 12.96 -1.38
C LEU A 36 -6.09 12.74 -0.21
N ILE A 37 -6.03 13.59 0.83
CA ILE A 37 -6.94 13.51 1.97
C ILE A 37 -8.39 13.63 1.51
N LEU A 38 -8.67 14.56 0.60
CA LEU A 38 -10.01 14.73 0.01
C LEU A 38 -10.46 13.46 -0.73
N GLY A 39 -9.60 12.89 -1.58
CA GLY A 39 -9.89 11.67 -2.33
C GLY A 39 -10.18 10.48 -1.42
N VAL A 40 -9.38 10.30 -0.36
CA VAL A 40 -9.60 9.26 0.64
C VAL A 40 -10.94 9.46 1.34
N GLY A 41 -11.26 10.69 1.76
CA GLY A 41 -12.53 11.01 2.41
C GLY A 41 -13.75 10.75 1.52
N LEU A 42 -13.69 11.12 0.24
CA LEU A 42 -14.73 10.85 -0.75
C LEU A 42 -14.84 9.36 -1.09
N GLY A 43 -13.72 8.65 -1.11
CA GLY A 43 -13.68 7.20 -1.34
C GLY A 43 -14.36 6.43 -0.21
N LEU A 44 -14.02 6.73 1.05
CA LEU A 44 -14.63 6.08 2.21
C LEU A 44 -16.14 6.34 2.30
N SER A 45 -16.62 7.53 1.93
CA SER A 45 -18.05 7.84 1.96
C SER A 45 -18.85 7.17 0.84
N ALA A 46 -18.20 6.76 -0.26
CA ALA A 46 -18.84 6.11 -1.39
C ALA A 46 -18.94 4.57 -1.27
N VAL A 47 -18.20 3.96 -0.35
CA VAL A 47 -18.18 2.49 -0.16
C VAL A 47 -19.18 2.08 0.90
N SER A 48 -20.24 1.38 0.49
CA SER A 48 -21.16 0.70 1.41
C SER A 48 -20.55 -0.63 1.87
N PRO A 49 -20.58 -0.96 3.18
CA PRO A 49 -20.19 -2.29 3.68
C PRO A 49 -21.08 -3.42 3.14
N TRP A 50 -22.26 -3.08 2.62
CA TRP A 50 -23.31 -4.04 2.27
C TRP A 50 -23.54 -4.20 0.77
N SER A 51 -22.95 -3.31 -0.05
CA SER A 51 -23.03 -3.37 -1.51
C SER A 51 -21.77 -2.81 -2.15
N PHE A 52 -20.89 -3.68 -2.66
CA PHE A 52 -19.62 -3.29 -3.27
C PHE A 52 -19.73 -3.28 -4.81
N ASN A 53 -19.29 -2.21 -5.46
CA ASN A 53 -19.07 -2.17 -6.91
C ASN A 53 -17.60 -1.87 -7.20
N ALA A 54 -16.80 -2.93 -7.37
CA ALA A 54 -15.35 -2.82 -7.56
C ALA A 54 -14.96 -2.03 -8.82
N THR A 55 -15.76 -2.12 -9.90
CA THR A 55 -15.45 -1.48 -11.18
C THR A 55 -15.60 0.03 -11.13
N ALA A 56 -16.71 0.52 -10.56
CA ALA A 56 -16.97 1.95 -10.43
C ALA A 56 -15.92 2.63 -9.54
N ILE A 57 -15.56 1.99 -8.42
CA ILE A 57 -14.53 2.46 -7.49
C ILE A 57 -13.14 2.50 -8.16
N GLY A 58 -12.81 1.48 -8.96
CA GLY A 58 -11.54 1.42 -9.68
C GLY A 58 -11.37 2.56 -10.68
N VAL A 59 -12.38 2.82 -11.51
CA VAL A 59 -12.32 3.89 -12.52
C VAL A 59 -12.29 5.28 -11.89
N SER A 60 -13.13 5.53 -10.87
CA SER A 60 -13.14 6.84 -10.19
C SER A 60 -11.82 7.15 -9.49
N THR A 61 -11.17 6.13 -8.89
CA THR A 61 -9.86 6.27 -8.26
C THR A 61 -8.79 6.66 -9.29
N ILE A 62 -8.76 6.01 -10.46
CA ILE A 62 -7.80 6.33 -11.53
C ILE A 62 -8.00 7.77 -12.02
N VAL A 63 -9.25 8.17 -12.29
CA VAL A 63 -9.57 9.54 -12.75
C VAL A 63 -9.18 10.57 -11.70
N TRP A 64 -9.46 10.30 -10.42
CA TRP A 64 -9.11 11.19 -9.32
C TRP A 64 -7.59 11.35 -9.17
N LEU A 65 -6.84 10.26 -9.18
CA LEU A 65 -5.37 10.30 -9.10
C LEU A 65 -4.76 11.03 -10.29
N ALA A 66 -5.29 10.85 -11.50
CA ALA A 66 -4.88 11.63 -12.65
C ALA A 66 -5.15 13.13 -12.46
N PHE A 67 -6.36 13.49 -12.02
CA PHE A 67 -6.69 14.89 -11.72
C PHE A 67 -5.75 15.50 -10.69
N MET A 68 -5.50 14.81 -9.58
CA MET A 68 -4.54 15.23 -8.56
C MET A 68 -3.17 15.51 -9.14
N GLN A 69 -2.64 14.57 -9.91
CA GLN A 69 -1.32 14.67 -10.54
C GLN A 69 -1.24 15.91 -11.43
N LEU A 70 -2.24 16.12 -12.28
CA LEU A 70 -2.27 17.25 -13.21
C LEU A 70 -2.38 18.60 -12.48
N ALA A 71 -3.30 18.69 -11.50
CA ALA A 71 -3.52 19.91 -10.73
C ALA A 71 -2.29 20.30 -9.90
N ALA A 72 -1.70 19.34 -9.17
CA ALA A 72 -0.50 19.56 -8.38
C ALA A 72 0.71 19.92 -9.24
N SER A 73 0.92 19.21 -10.35
CA SER A 73 2.02 19.48 -11.28
C SER A 73 1.87 20.86 -11.93
N GLY A 74 0.65 21.26 -12.30
CA GLY A 74 0.36 22.57 -12.86
C GLY A 74 0.68 23.71 -11.90
N ILE A 75 0.23 23.62 -10.65
CA ILE A 75 0.52 24.63 -9.62
C ILE A 75 2.01 24.68 -9.29
N GLY A 76 2.65 23.53 -9.10
CA GLY A 76 4.08 23.49 -8.80
C GLY A 76 4.95 24.03 -9.94
N GLY A 77 4.62 23.66 -11.17
CA GLY A 77 5.28 24.17 -12.38
C GLY A 77 5.10 25.68 -12.51
N TYR A 78 3.87 26.18 -12.40
CA TYR A 78 3.57 27.62 -12.42
C TYR A 78 4.40 28.39 -11.39
N MET A 79 4.45 27.91 -10.15
CA MET A 79 5.22 28.52 -9.07
C MET A 79 6.73 28.51 -9.38
N ALA A 80 7.27 27.41 -9.89
CA ALA A 80 8.69 27.32 -10.26
C ALA A 80 9.06 28.31 -11.37
N GLY A 81 8.21 28.42 -12.40
CA GLY A 81 8.40 29.41 -13.47
C GLY A 81 8.26 30.85 -12.99
N ARG A 82 7.30 31.13 -12.10
CA ARG A 82 7.01 32.48 -11.60
C ARG A 82 8.07 32.99 -10.62
N LEU A 83 8.66 32.12 -9.81
CA LEU A 83 9.61 32.49 -8.76
C LEU A 83 11.08 32.51 -9.21
N ARG A 84 11.43 31.92 -10.36
CA ARG A 84 12.83 31.94 -10.83
C ARG A 84 13.30 33.35 -11.24
N VAL A 85 14.61 33.58 -11.26
CA VAL A 85 15.21 34.89 -11.58
C VAL A 85 15.06 35.22 -13.08
N LYS A 86 14.92 36.52 -13.41
CA LYS A 86 14.86 36.99 -14.80
C LYS A 86 16.27 37.09 -15.37
N TRP A 87 16.52 36.43 -16.49
CA TRP A 87 17.76 36.56 -17.27
C TRP A 87 17.54 37.57 -18.40
N SER A 88 18.03 38.80 -18.24
CA SER A 88 17.84 39.90 -19.20
C SER A 88 18.79 39.86 -20.39
N SER A 89 19.90 39.14 -20.28
CA SER A 89 20.98 39.05 -21.28
C SER A 89 20.88 37.79 -22.16
N VAL A 90 19.78 37.04 -22.07
CA VAL A 90 19.62 35.73 -22.71
C VAL A 90 18.50 35.77 -23.75
N HIS A 91 18.71 35.08 -24.88
CA HIS A 91 17.73 34.97 -25.96
C HIS A 91 16.41 34.34 -25.49
N THR A 92 15.29 34.78 -26.04
CA THR A 92 13.94 34.36 -25.64
C THR A 92 13.73 32.85 -25.70
N ASP A 93 14.32 32.15 -26.68
CA ASP A 93 14.20 30.69 -26.81
C ASP A 93 14.89 29.95 -25.66
N GLU A 94 16.05 30.44 -25.23
CA GLU A 94 16.78 29.89 -24.08
C GLU A 94 16.03 30.18 -22.77
N VAL A 95 15.39 31.35 -22.64
CA VAL A 95 14.50 31.68 -21.52
C VAL A 95 13.31 30.71 -21.48
N HIS A 96 12.72 30.39 -22.63
CA HIS A 96 11.62 29.44 -22.76
C HIS A 96 12.04 28.02 -22.37
N PHE A 97 13.19 27.54 -22.86
CA PHE A 97 13.77 26.25 -22.47
C PHE A 97 13.97 26.19 -20.96
N ARG A 98 14.58 27.21 -20.36
CA ARG A 98 14.79 27.25 -18.90
C ARG A 98 13.47 27.23 -18.13
N ASP A 99 12.44 27.97 -18.56
CA ASP A 99 11.14 27.91 -17.91
C ASP A 99 10.54 26.51 -17.93
N THR A 100 10.53 25.84 -19.09
CA THR A 100 10.06 24.45 -19.18
C THR A 100 10.85 23.52 -18.26
N ALA A 101 12.18 23.69 -18.20
CA ALA A 101 13.05 22.89 -17.35
C ALA A 101 12.79 23.11 -15.86
N HIS A 102 12.47 24.33 -15.42
CA HIS A 102 12.13 24.58 -14.00
C HIS A 102 10.83 23.88 -13.59
N GLY A 103 9.83 23.89 -14.47
CA GLY A 103 8.58 23.13 -14.25
C GLY A 103 8.83 21.63 -14.15
N LEU A 104 9.59 21.09 -15.11
CA LEU A 104 9.95 19.67 -15.12
C LEU A 104 10.77 19.26 -13.88
N LEU A 105 11.75 20.06 -13.48
CA LEU A 105 12.56 19.82 -12.29
C LEU A 105 11.71 19.90 -11.01
N ALA A 106 10.78 20.85 -10.90
CA ALA A 106 9.88 20.95 -9.75
C ALA A 106 8.99 19.70 -9.63
N TRP A 107 8.45 19.23 -10.76
CA TRP A 107 7.71 17.96 -10.80
C TRP A 107 8.59 16.76 -10.41
N ALA A 108 9.82 16.69 -10.93
CA ALA A 108 10.73 15.59 -10.63
C ALA A 108 11.09 15.54 -9.14
N VAL A 109 11.43 16.69 -8.54
CA VAL A 109 11.73 16.78 -7.11
C VAL A 109 10.52 16.40 -6.27
N ALA A 110 9.32 16.92 -6.58
CA ALA A 110 8.11 16.57 -5.84
C ALA A 110 7.83 15.06 -5.91
N THR A 111 7.95 14.47 -7.09
CA THR A 111 7.73 13.03 -7.31
C THR A 111 8.75 12.18 -6.54
N LEU A 112 10.04 12.54 -6.59
CA LEU A 112 11.09 11.83 -5.86
C LEU A 112 10.93 11.95 -4.34
N VAL A 113 10.48 13.09 -3.83
CA VAL A 113 10.16 13.26 -2.41
C VAL A 113 9.00 12.36 -2.01
N THR A 114 7.93 12.30 -2.81
CA THR A 114 6.82 11.36 -2.58
C THR A 114 7.31 9.90 -2.57
N VAL A 115 8.16 9.52 -3.52
CA VAL A 115 8.76 8.17 -3.58
C VAL A 115 9.64 7.89 -2.35
N ALA A 116 10.44 8.85 -1.89
CA ALA A 116 11.29 8.71 -0.71
C ALA A 116 10.45 8.57 0.58
N LEU A 117 9.39 9.37 0.73
CA LEU A 117 8.46 9.27 1.86
C LEU A 117 7.73 7.92 1.86
N LEU A 118 7.34 7.42 0.69
CA LEU A 118 6.75 6.10 0.51
C LEU A 118 7.71 4.97 0.93
N ALA A 119 8.95 5.00 0.45
CA ALA A 119 9.99 4.03 0.79
C ALA A 119 10.34 4.05 2.29
N GLY A 120 10.36 5.24 2.90
CA GLY A 120 10.53 5.42 4.34
C GLY A 120 9.36 4.88 5.15
N GLY A 121 8.12 5.13 4.71
CA GLY A 121 6.89 4.63 5.34
C GLY A 121 6.77 3.10 5.30
N THR A 122 7.19 2.45 4.21
CA THR A 122 7.21 0.98 4.13
C THR A 122 8.12 0.32 5.18
N ARG A 123 9.20 0.97 5.63
CA ARG A 123 10.07 0.41 6.69
C ARG A 123 9.40 0.44 8.06
N ALA A 124 8.61 1.48 8.36
CA ALA A 124 7.87 1.60 9.63
C ALA A 124 6.70 0.59 9.74
N VAL A 125 6.03 0.29 8.62
CA VAL A 125 4.94 -0.71 8.57
C VAL A 125 5.48 -2.13 8.74
N LEU A 126 6.67 -2.44 8.17
CA LEU A 126 7.29 -3.76 8.30
C LEU A 126 7.90 -4.01 9.70
N SER A 127 8.23 -2.96 10.45
CA SER A 127 8.85 -3.07 11.79
C SER A 127 7.85 -3.09 12.94
N GLY A 128 6.53 -3.07 12.69
CA GLY A 128 5.50 -3.25 13.71
C GLY A 128 5.41 -2.16 14.79
N ALA A 129 6.06 -1.00 14.59
CA ALA A 129 6.00 0.11 15.53
C ALA A 129 4.69 0.88 15.32
N LEU A 130 3.69 0.55 16.14
CA LEU A 130 2.40 1.24 16.22
C LEU A 130 2.55 2.49 17.10
N ASP A 131 2.97 3.61 16.51
CA ASP A 131 2.63 4.92 17.06
C ASP A 131 1.42 5.47 16.30
N ALA A 132 0.46 6.01 17.05
CA ALA A 132 -0.85 6.46 16.60
C ALA A 132 -0.74 7.56 15.51
N GLY A 133 -0.63 7.13 14.24
CA GLY A 133 -0.61 8.01 13.06
C GLY A 133 -0.61 7.29 11.71
N THR A 134 -0.70 5.95 11.66
CA THR A 134 -0.32 5.12 10.51
C THR A 134 -1.42 4.81 9.48
N GLY A 135 -2.55 5.53 9.49
CA GLY A 135 -3.59 5.36 8.45
C GLY A 135 -3.21 5.91 7.06
N VAL A 136 -2.21 6.80 6.99
CA VAL A 136 -1.87 7.52 5.75
C VAL A 136 -0.92 6.72 4.85
N ALA A 137 -0.02 5.91 5.42
CA ALA A 137 1.02 5.20 4.65
C ALA A 137 0.46 4.17 3.66
N ALA A 138 -0.71 3.58 3.93
CA ALA A 138 -1.34 2.62 3.03
C ALA A 138 -2.10 3.26 1.85
N ALA A 139 -2.44 4.54 1.93
CA ALA A 139 -3.22 5.24 0.91
C ALA A 139 -2.39 5.74 -0.28
N VAL A 140 -1.06 5.81 -0.12
CA VAL A 140 -0.19 6.54 -1.06
C VAL A 140 0.50 5.62 -2.08
N ALA A 141 0.40 4.29 -1.92
CA ALA A 141 0.81 3.31 -2.92
C ALA A 141 -0.41 2.49 -3.38
N PRO A 142 -0.74 2.45 -4.69
CA PRO A 142 -1.85 1.63 -5.19
C PRO A 142 -1.76 0.15 -4.80
N ALA A 143 -0.53 -0.36 -4.62
CA ALA A 143 -0.27 -1.71 -4.12
C ALA A 143 -0.47 -1.86 -2.60
N ALA A 144 -0.34 -0.78 -1.81
CA ALA A 144 -0.60 -0.78 -0.37
C ALA A 144 -2.09 -0.58 -0.03
N ALA A 145 -2.84 0.16 -0.86
CA ALA A 145 -4.28 0.30 -0.71
C ALA A 145 -5.02 -1.04 -0.92
N ALA A 146 -4.52 -1.88 -1.84
CA ALA A 146 -5.00 -3.25 -2.03
C ALA A 146 -4.73 -4.16 -0.81
N LYS A 147 -3.73 -3.83 0.02
CA LYS A 147 -3.38 -4.54 1.27
C LYS A 147 -4.16 -4.04 2.49
N ALA A 148 -4.63 -2.79 2.49
CA ALA A 148 -5.34 -2.20 3.62
C ALA A 148 -6.81 -2.63 3.76
N GLY A 149 -7.42 -3.11 2.66
CA GLY A 149 -8.76 -3.71 2.68
C GLY A 149 -8.77 -5.21 2.99
N GLU A 150 -7.62 -5.86 3.06
CA GLU A 150 -7.49 -7.24 3.51
C GLU A 150 -7.59 -7.21 5.03
N GLY A 151 -8.72 -7.68 5.57
CA GLY A 151 -8.97 -7.80 7.00
C GLY A 151 -7.70 -8.18 7.73
N GLY A 152 -7.11 -7.18 8.40
CA GLY A 152 -5.96 -7.37 9.26
C GLY A 152 -6.35 -8.49 10.19
N SER A 153 -5.68 -9.62 10.04
CA SER A 153 -5.62 -10.64 11.08
C SER A 153 -4.86 -9.98 12.21
N GLY A 154 -5.57 -9.14 12.95
CA GLY A 154 -5.09 -8.42 14.10
C GLY A 154 -4.44 -9.42 15.02
N ALA A 155 -3.31 -9.03 15.56
CA ALA A 155 -2.45 -9.75 16.49
C ALA A 155 -3.19 -10.19 17.78
N ASN A 156 -4.15 -11.10 17.64
CA ASN A 156 -4.76 -11.97 18.64
C ASN A 156 -4.99 -13.31 17.94
N GLY A 157 -3.88 -14.00 17.64
CA GLY A 157 -3.85 -15.25 16.91
C GLY A 157 -4.53 -16.37 17.67
N VAL A 158 -5.79 -16.64 17.36
CA VAL A 158 -6.32 -18.00 17.45
C VAL A 158 -5.69 -18.74 16.27
N ASN A 159 -4.71 -19.62 16.51
CA ASN A 159 -4.17 -20.41 15.40
C ASN A 159 -5.34 -21.24 14.83
N PRO A 160 -5.56 -21.28 13.51
CA PRO A 160 -6.57 -22.14 12.91
C PRO A 160 -6.39 -23.62 13.34
N LEU A 161 -5.15 -24.01 13.63
CA LEU A 161 -4.77 -25.32 14.15
C LEU A 161 -5.25 -25.56 15.59
N ASP A 162 -5.35 -24.54 16.44
CA ASP A 162 -5.84 -24.65 17.82
C ASP A 162 -7.32 -25.06 17.83
N TYR A 163 -8.11 -24.54 16.87
CA TYR A 163 -9.51 -24.94 16.68
C TYR A 163 -9.65 -26.43 16.27
N PHE A 164 -8.77 -26.93 15.39
CA PHE A 164 -8.81 -28.33 14.97
C PHE A 164 -8.29 -29.28 16.06
N SER A 165 -7.27 -28.86 16.81
CA SER A 165 -6.80 -29.54 18.03
C SER A 165 -7.89 -29.65 19.08
N ASP A 166 -8.64 -28.57 19.33
CA ASP A 166 -9.80 -28.59 20.23
C ASP A 166 -10.93 -29.49 19.69
N MET A 167 -11.17 -29.51 18.38
CA MET A 167 -12.18 -30.38 17.77
C MET A 167 -11.80 -31.87 17.85
N LEU A 168 -10.51 -32.20 17.80
CA LEU A 168 -9.99 -33.56 18.02
C LEU A 168 -10.18 -34.01 19.47
N LEU A 169 -9.88 -33.12 20.43
CA LEU A 169 -9.80 -33.45 21.85
C LEU A 169 -11.13 -33.25 22.62
N ARG A 170 -12.11 -32.56 22.03
CA ARG A 170 -13.43 -32.35 22.63
C ARG A 170 -14.20 -33.68 22.72
N SER A 171 -14.70 -34.04 23.91
CA SER A 171 -15.60 -35.19 24.07
C SER A 171 -16.93 -34.97 23.34
N ALA A 172 -17.51 -36.02 22.75
CA ALA A 172 -18.88 -35.96 22.24
C ALA A 172 -19.85 -35.69 23.41
N PRO A 173 -21.02 -35.03 23.19
CA PRO A 173 -22.01 -34.87 24.25
C PRO A 173 -22.52 -36.26 24.66
N ALA A 174 -22.06 -36.77 25.79
CA ALA A 174 -22.63 -37.96 26.40
C ALA A 174 -23.95 -37.59 27.10
N PRO A 175 -24.97 -38.47 27.09
CA PRO A 175 -26.18 -38.26 27.89
C PRO A 175 -25.83 -38.18 29.38
N ALA A 176 -26.54 -37.35 30.13
CA ALA A 176 -26.31 -37.12 31.55
C ALA A 176 -26.39 -38.40 32.40
N ALA A 177 -25.31 -38.71 33.13
CA ALA A 177 -25.19 -39.50 34.37
C ALA A 177 -23.68 -39.77 34.62
N THR A 178 -23.07 -39.87 35.80
CA THR A 178 -23.39 -39.73 37.22
C THR A 178 -22.03 -39.65 37.95
N THR A 179 -22.03 -39.05 39.14
CA THR A 179 -20.93 -38.81 40.08
C THR A 179 -19.92 -39.96 40.32
N GLY A 180 -18.62 -39.61 40.39
CA GLY A 180 -17.62 -40.28 41.23
C GLY A 180 -16.53 -41.11 40.52
N ALA A 181 -15.43 -40.48 40.08
CA ALA A 181 -14.15 -41.15 39.82
C ALA A 181 -12.97 -40.17 40.03
N PRO A 182 -11.80 -40.62 40.56
CA PRO A 182 -10.68 -39.73 40.87
C PRO A 182 -10.08 -39.12 39.60
N ALA A 183 -9.86 -37.81 39.62
CA ALA A 183 -9.14 -37.12 38.55
C ALA A 183 -7.70 -37.65 38.45
N MET A 184 -7.36 -38.29 37.33
CA MET A 184 -5.96 -38.59 37.01
C MET A 184 -5.17 -37.30 36.81
N PRO A 185 -3.85 -37.29 37.11
CA PRO A 185 -3.02 -36.10 36.98
C PRO A 185 -3.02 -35.60 35.54
N ALA A 186 -3.29 -34.31 35.35
CA ALA A 186 -3.21 -33.65 34.06
C ALA A 186 -1.74 -33.63 33.60
N VAL A 187 -1.36 -34.60 32.77
CA VAL A 187 -0.07 -34.58 32.07
C VAL A 187 -0.13 -33.47 31.02
N ASN A 188 0.60 -32.38 31.28
CA ASN A 188 1.02 -31.29 30.40
C ASN A 188 0.20 -31.11 29.09
N ALA A 189 -0.95 -30.46 29.22
CA ALA A 189 -1.80 -30.05 28.10
C ALA A 189 -1.19 -29.03 27.09
N PRO A 190 -0.22 -28.13 27.43
CA PRO A 190 0.30 -27.17 26.47
C PRO A 190 1.24 -27.77 25.41
N ASP A 191 1.97 -28.86 25.72
CA ASP A 191 2.94 -29.46 24.78
C ASP A 191 2.28 -30.35 23.72
N GLN A 192 1.18 -31.03 24.07
CA GLN A 192 0.45 -31.92 23.15
C GLN A 192 -0.23 -31.16 22.01
N GLY A 193 -0.76 -29.96 22.27
CA GLY A 193 -1.37 -29.13 21.22
C GLY A 193 -0.37 -28.67 20.16
N VAL A 194 0.87 -28.38 20.57
CA VAL A 194 1.96 -27.97 19.68
C VAL A 194 2.44 -29.14 18.81
N GLU A 195 2.52 -30.35 19.38
CA GLU A 195 2.88 -31.57 18.65
C GLU A 195 1.83 -31.94 17.59
N ILE A 196 0.54 -31.96 17.97
CA ILE A 196 -0.58 -32.20 17.05
C ILE A 196 -0.57 -31.16 15.92
N GLY A 197 -0.33 -29.89 16.25
CA GLY A 197 -0.21 -28.81 15.26
C GLY A 197 0.92 -29.03 14.26
N ARG A 198 2.10 -29.51 14.70
CA ARG A 198 3.22 -29.85 13.80
C ARG A 198 2.92 -31.04 12.90
N ILE A 199 2.32 -32.11 13.44
CA ILE A 199 1.95 -33.31 12.67
C ILE A 199 0.95 -32.93 11.57
N PHE A 200 -0.06 -32.12 11.90
CA PHE A 200 -1.02 -31.62 10.92
C PHE A 200 -0.36 -30.72 9.87
N ALA A 201 0.54 -29.83 10.27
CA ALA A 201 1.27 -28.97 9.33
C ALA A 201 2.14 -29.77 8.36
N ALA A 202 2.90 -30.76 8.86
CA ALA A 202 3.72 -31.66 8.04
C ALA A 202 2.85 -32.50 7.09
N SER A 203 1.77 -33.09 7.61
CA SER A 203 0.82 -33.89 6.81
C SER A 203 0.11 -33.06 5.73
N MET A 204 -0.08 -31.77 5.96
CA MET A 204 -0.70 -30.86 4.98
C MET A 204 0.28 -30.36 3.91
N SER A 205 1.59 -30.46 4.17
CA SER A 205 2.64 -30.27 3.15
C SER A 205 2.81 -31.51 2.27
N ASN A 206 2.69 -32.71 2.86
CA ASN A 206 2.80 -33.99 2.16
C ASN A 206 1.50 -34.42 1.47
N GLY A 207 0.36 -33.80 1.81
CA GLY A 207 -0.95 -34.07 1.21
C GLY A 207 -1.67 -35.31 1.76
N THR A 208 -1.05 -36.04 2.68
CA THR A 208 -1.62 -37.22 3.34
C THR A 208 -1.16 -37.29 4.80
N LEU A 209 -2.01 -37.78 5.70
CA LEU A 209 -1.64 -38.11 7.07
C LEU A 209 -0.87 -39.44 7.08
N ALA A 210 0.34 -39.46 7.64
CA ALA A 210 1.14 -40.67 7.70
C ALA A 210 0.43 -41.75 8.56
N PRO A 211 0.53 -43.05 8.23
CA PRO A 211 -0.12 -44.12 8.99
C PRO A 211 0.30 -44.12 10.47
N ASP A 212 1.57 -43.83 10.76
CA ASP A 212 2.11 -43.78 12.13
C ASP A 212 1.54 -42.61 12.92
N ASP A 213 1.46 -41.43 12.30
CA ASP A 213 0.85 -40.23 12.88
C ASP A 213 -0.65 -40.42 13.14
N ARG A 214 -1.35 -41.08 12.21
CA ARG A 214 -2.77 -41.44 12.36
C ARG A 214 -2.98 -42.38 13.54
N ALA A 215 -2.15 -43.41 13.68
CA ALA A 215 -2.23 -44.35 14.79
C ALA A 215 -1.93 -43.68 16.15
N TYR A 216 -0.91 -42.81 16.21
CA TYR A 216 -0.56 -42.03 17.39
C TYR A 216 -1.70 -41.09 17.82
N LEU A 217 -2.24 -40.30 16.90
CA LEU A 217 -3.37 -39.41 17.16
C LEU A 217 -4.63 -40.18 17.54
N GLY A 218 -4.87 -41.35 16.92
CA GLY A 218 -5.95 -42.25 17.27
C GLY A 218 -5.84 -42.76 18.72
N GLN A 219 -4.64 -43.14 19.17
CA GLN A 219 -4.42 -43.55 20.56
C GLN A 219 -4.64 -42.40 21.55
N LEU A 220 -4.23 -41.18 21.20
CA LEU A 220 -4.43 -40.00 22.03
C LEU A 220 -5.92 -39.65 22.18
N VAL A 221 -6.67 -39.71 21.08
CA VAL A 221 -8.13 -39.51 21.08
C VAL A 221 -8.85 -40.63 21.85
N ALA A 222 -8.47 -41.89 21.66
CA ALA A 222 -9.04 -43.04 22.37
C ALA A 222 -8.85 -42.93 23.89
N ARG A 223 -7.64 -42.60 24.34
CA ARG A 223 -7.32 -42.41 25.78
C ARG A 223 -8.14 -41.30 26.43
N ARG A 224 -8.45 -40.23 25.69
CA ARG A 224 -9.17 -39.05 26.23
C ARG A 224 -10.69 -39.17 26.15
N THR A 225 -11.21 -39.96 25.20
CA THR A 225 -12.65 -40.06 24.93
C THR A 225 -13.27 -41.39 25.36
N GLY A 226 -12.45 -42.41 25.65
CA GLY A 226 -12.91 -43.78 25.93
C GLY A 226 -13.40 -44.53 24.68
N ALA A 227 -13.20 -43.98 23.48
CA ALA A 227 -13.57 -44.61 22.22
C ALA A 227 -12.63 -45.78 21.86
N THR A 228 -13.11 -46.71 21.03
CA THR A 228 -12.26 -47.76 20.45
C THR A 228 -11.23 -47.15 19.48
N GLN A 229 -10.06 -47.77 19.35
CA GLN A 229 -8.98 -47.29 18.47
C GLN A 229 -9.48 -47.04 17.04
N ALA A 230 -10.28 -47.95 16.47
CA ALA A 230 -10.82 -47.80 15.12
C ALA A 230 -11.78 -46.60 14.99
N ALA A 231 -12.62 -46.34 16.01
CA ALA A 231 -13.50 -45.17 16.03
C ALA A 231 -12.72 -43.86 16.20
N ALA A 232 -11.66 -43.88 17.01
CA ALA A 232 -10.77 -42.74 17.21
C ALA A 232 -9.99 -42.37 15.94
N GLU A 233 -9.44 -43.36 15.22
CA GLU A 233 -8.76 -43.14 13.94
C GLU A 233 -9.71 -42.59 12.86
N THR A 234 -10.93 -43.13 12.76
CA THR A 234 -11.96 -42.60 11.85
C THR A 234 -12.28 -41.13 12.15
N ARG A 235 -12.28 -40.74 13.43
CA ARG A 235 -12.47 -39.35 13.85
C ARG A 235 -11.28 -38.48 13.46
N VAL A 236 -10.04 -38.96 13.60
CA VAL A 236 -8.83 -38.27 13.15
C VAL A 236 -8.89 -38.02 11.64
N ASP A 237 -9.26 -39.02 10.84
CA ASP A 237 -9.39 -38.89 9.38
C ASP A 237 -10.45 -37.83 8.99
N ALA A 238 -11.61 -37.86 9.66
CA ALA A 238 -12.67 -36.89 9.40
C ALA A 238 -12.26 -35.46 9.76
N VAL A 239 -11.53 -35.27 10.86
CA VAL A 239 -11.01 -33.94 11.25
C VAL A 239 -9.88 -33.48 10.32
N TYR A 240 -8.96 -34.37 9.97
CA TYR A 240 -7.92 -34.09 8.98
C TYR A 240 -8.51 -33.69 7.63
N GLY A 241 -9.54 -34.40 7.13
CA GLY A 241 -10.21 -34.06 5.88
C GLY A 241 -10.86 -32.67 5.92
N ARG A 242 -11.48 -32.27 7.04
CA ARG A 242 -12.03 -30.92 7.21
C ARG A 242 -10.94 -29.86 7.27
N ALA A 243 -9.84 -30.12 7.99
CA ALA A 243 -8.71 -29.20 8.10
C ALA A 243 -8.01 -29.01 6.74
N ALA A 244 -7.78 -30.11 6.01
CA ALA A 244 -7.20 -30.09 4.66
C ALA A 244 -8.08 -29.31 3.68
N LYS A 245 -9.40 -29.52 3.72
CA LYS A 245 -10.35 -28.76 2.89
C LYS A 245 -10.33 -27.26 3.23
N ALA A 246 -10.42 -26.90 4.51
CA ALA A 246 -10.39 -25.51 4.94
C ALA A 246 -9.08 -24.80 4.56
N ALA A 247 -7.94 -25.49 4.68
CA ALA A 247 -6.65 -24.97 4.25
C ALA A 247 -6.53 -24.83 2.72
N ALA A 248 -7.08 -25.78 1.96
CA ALA A 248 -7.15 -25.68 0.51
C ALA A 248 -8.01 -24.49 0.07
N ASP A 249 -9.18 -24.31 0.67
CA ASP A 249 -10.08 -23.19 0.41
C ASP A 249 -9.42 -21.84 0.78
N ALA A 250 -8.71 -21.79 1.91
CA ALA A 250 -7.95 -20.60 2.33
C ALA A 250 -6.79 -20.28 1.36
N ARG A 251 -6.03 -21.30 0.92
CA ARG A 251 -4.98 -21.14 -0.10
C ARG A 251 -5.55 -20.67 -1.44
N ALA A 252 -6.69 -21.22 -1.86
CA ALA A 252 -7.37 -20.82 -3.08
C ALA A 252 -7.83 -19.35 -3.02
N LYS A 253 -8.49 -18.95 -1.93
CA LYS A 253 -8.89 -17.56 -1.69
C LYS A 253 -7.70 -16.61 -1.63
N ALA A 254 -6.61 -17.01 -0.97
CA ALA A 254 -5.38 -16.21 -0.90
C ALA A 254 -4.73 -16.03 -2.29
N ARG A 255 -4.72 -17.09 -3.12
CA ARG A 255 -4.23 -17.01 -4.51
C ARG A 255 -5.12 -16.11 -5.37
N GLU A 256 -6.44 -16.26 -5.26
CA GLU A 256 -7.40 -15.42 -5.99
C GLU A 256 -7.28 -13.93 -5.60
N ALA A 257 -7.15 -13.64 -4.31
CA ALA A 257 -6.90 -12.29 -3.81
C ALA A 257 -5.57 -11.74 -4.34
N ALA A 258 -4.49 -12.54 -4.29
CA ALA A 258 -3.19 -12.14 -4.83
C ALA A 258 -3.22 -11.90 -6.34
N ASP A 259 -3.92 -12.74 -7.12
CA ASP A 259 -4.09 -12.56 -8.56
C ASP A 259 -4.92 -11.31 -8.90
N THR A 260 -5.97 -11.05 -8.13
CA THR A 260 -6.80 -9.85 -8.26
C THR A 260 -6.00 -8.60 -7.94
N ALA A 261 -5.26 -8.60 -6.83
CA ALA A 261 -4.35 -7.52 -6.45
C ALA A 261 -3.26 -7.30 -7.51
N ARG A 262 -2.68 -8.37 -8.08
CA ARG A 262 -1.70 -8.28 -9.17
C ARG A 262 -2.30 -7.61 -10.41
N LYS A 263 -3.49 -8.02 -10.85
CA LYS A 263 -4.17 -7.44 -12.02
C LYS A 263 -4.52 -5.97 -11.81
N ALA A 264 -5.10 -5.65 -10.65
CA ALA A 264 -5.41 -4.27 -10.29
C ALA A 264 -4.15 -3.41 -10.18
N GLY A 265 -3.10 -3.92 -9.53
CA GLY A 265 -1.81 -3.26 -9.40
C GLY A 265 -1.15 -2.96 -10.75
N ALA A 266 -1.14 -3.93 -11.68
CA ALA A 266 -0.61 -3.75 -13.03
C ALA A 266 -1.40 -2.68 -13.82
N HIS A 267 -2.74 -2.73 -13.77
CA HIS A 267 -3.58 -1.74 -14.45
C HIS A 267 -3.37 -0.34 -13.88
N THR A 268 -3.34 -0.19 -12.56
CA THR A 268 -3.11 1.10 -11.92
C THR A 268 -1.70 1.63 -12.20
N ALA A 269 -0.68 0.77 -12.24
CA ALA A 269 0.68 1.19 -12.58
C ALA A 269 0.77 1.79 -13.99
N LEU A 270 0.09 1.20 -14.97
CA LEU A 270 0.02 1.73 -16.34
C LEU A 270 -0.65 3.11 -16.38
N TRP A 271 -1.78 3.29 -15.69
CA TRP A 271 -2.46 4.57 -15.64
C TRP A 271 -1.67 5.63 -14.86
N MET A 272 -1.00 5.25 -13.78
CA MET A 272 -0.12 6.15 -13.04
C MET A 272 1.07 6.58 -13.89
N PHE A 273 1.64 5.69 -14.69
CA PHE A 273 2.69 6.06 -15.64
C PHE A 273 2.19 7.13 -16.63
N VAL A 274 1.01 6.95 -17.21
CA VAL A 274 0.40 7.95 -18.12
C VAL A 274 0.13 9.27 -17.38
N ALA A 275 -0.44 9.22 -16.17
CA ALA A 275 -0.71 10.41 -15.37
C ALA A 275 0.57 11.18 -15.01
N LEU A 276 1.65 10.48 -14.68
CA LEU A 276 2.96 11.08 -14.36
C LEU A 276 3.56 11.78 -15.58
N LEU A 277 3.49 11.18 -16.77
CA LEU A 277 3.94 11.81 -18.01
C LEU A 277 3.14 13.08 -18.32
N LEU A 278 1.81 13.02 -18.18
CA LEU A 278 0.94 14.19 -18.36
C LEU A 278 1.23 15.26 -17.31
N GLY A 279 1.49 14.88 -16.06
CA GLY A 279 1.89 15.79 -14.99
C GLY A 279 3.20 16.51 -15.30
N ALA A 280 4.23 15.78 -15.73
CA ALA A 280 5.51 16.36 -16.14
C ALA A 280 5.34 17.39 -17.26
N PHE A 281 4.52 17.05 -18.28
CA PHE A 281 4.19 17.95 -19.38
C PHE A 281 3.43 19.20 -18.91
N VAL A 282 2.41 19.03 -18.07
CA VAL A 282 1.62 20.13 -17.50
C VAL A 282 2.48 21.04 -16.63
N ALA A 283 3.41 20.50 -15.84
CA ALA A 283 4.34 21.30 -15.04
C ALA A 283 5.25 22.16 -15.92
N ALA A 284 5.80 21.58 -16.99
CA ALA A 284 6.63 22.30 -17.95
C ALA A 284 5.85 23.45 -18.62
N LEU A 285 4.63 23.19 -19.10
CA LEU A 285 3.78 24.21 -19.70
C LEU A 285 3.40 25.31 -18.70
N ALA A 286 2.96 24.94 -17.49
CA ALA A 286 2.55 25.90 -16.47
C ALA A 286 3.72 26.80 -16.03
N ALA A 287 4.94 26.25 -15.99
CA ALA A 287 6.14 27.03 -15.71
C ALA A 287 6.43 28.07 -16.80
N THR A 288 6.21 27.76 -18.08
CA THR A 288 6.34 28.78 -19.14
C THR A 288 5.34 29.91 -18.97
N PHE A 289 4.11 29.59 -18.59
CA PHE A 289 3.10 30.61 -18.34
C PHE A 289 3.48 31.49 -17.14
N GLY A 290 3.90 30.89 -16.02
CA GLY A 290 4.39 31.63 -14.85
C GLY A 290 5.61 32.50 -15.17
N GLY A 291 6.59 31.98 -15.92
CA GLY A 291 7.77 32.71 -16.35
C GLY A 291 7.44 33.94 -17.20
N ARG A 292 6.56 33.79 -18.19
CA ARG A 292 6.12 34.89 -19.05
C ARG A 292 5.47 36.03 -18.28
N GLN A 293 4.58 35.71 -17.34
CA GLN A 293 3.91 36.74 -16.56
C GLN A 293 4.90 37.51 -15.64
N ARG A 294 5.85 36.80 -15.01
CA ARG A 294 6.93 37.44 -14.23
C ARG A 294 7.69 38.45 -15.09
N ASP A 295 7.98 38.07 -16.33
CA ASP A 295 8.81 38.88 -17.21
C ASP A 295 8.08 40.11 -17.75
N HIS A 296 6.74 40.04 -17.94
CA HIS A 296 5.89 41.17 -18.36
C HIS A 296 5.70 42.23 -17.25
N GLU A 297 5.41 41.82 -16.00
CA GLU A 297 5.12 42.78 -14.91
C GLU A 297 6.32 43.67 -14.56
N ARG A 298 7.55 43.15 -14.69
CA ARG A 298 8.75 43.95 -14.44
C ARG A 298 9.06 44.95 -15.56
N VAL A 299 8.61 44.70 -16.79
CA VAL A 299 8.77 45.65 -17.90
C VAL A 299 7.89 46.88 -17.66
N LEU A 300 6.65 46.69 -17.23
CA LEU A 300 5.74 47.82 -16.95
C LEU A 300 6.28 48.76 -15.87
N ARG A 301 6.97 48.23 -14.85
CA ARG A 301 7.57 49.03 -13.77
C ARG A 301 8.75 49.90 -14.21
N HIS A 302 9.38 49.61 -15.35
CA HIS A 302 10.46 50.41 -15.92
C HIS A 302 10.00 51.39 -17.00
N VAL A 303 8.75 51.32 -17.45
CA VAL A 303 8.21 52.16 -18.53
C VAL A 303 7.41 53.37 -17.99
N THR A 304 7.15 53.44 -16.68
CA THR A 304 6.59 54.64 -16.06
C THR A 304 7.69 55.67 -15.80
N ILE A 305 7.87 56.59 -16.75
CA ILE A 305 8.51 57.91 -16.57
C ILE A 305 7.41 58.96 -16.69
#